data_AF-A0A9D5NHF7-F1
#
_entry.id   AF-A0A9D5NHF7-F1
#
_cell.length_a   1.000
_cell.length_b   1.000
_cell.length_c   1.000
_cell.angle_alpha   90.00
_cell.angle_beta   90.00
_cell.angle_gamma   90.00
#
_symmetry.space_group_name_H-M   'P 1'
#
loop_
_entity.id
_entity.type
_entity.pdbx_description
1 polymer ?
#
loop_
_entity_poly.entity_id
_entity_poly.type
_entity_poly.pdbx_seq_one_letter_code
_entity_poly.pdbx_strand_id
1 'polypeptide(L)'
;MNTLKQKRKNLGVTQLQAANLCGVSLRTYQTYEENDIYNKTCDELLRKLDEAGLFDGSNYIVGIKAIKTICRKVFKEQYPEIRCAYLYGSYARGEATGKSDIDILIVPDEPMGLRYFGIASELEEKLNKKVDIQSYEQLIDNASMLKDILVEGIKIYGYKSNNK
;
A
#
# COMPACT_ATOMS: atom_id res chain seq x y z
N MET A 1 23.72 2.69 9.15
CA MET A 1 23.63 1.32 8.58
C MET A 1 22.24 0.79 8.90
N ASN A 2 21.46 0.39 7.90
CA ASN A 2 20.16 -0.24 8.12
C ASN A 2 20.36 -1.72 8.38
N THR A 3 19.78 -2.26 9.45
CA THR A 3 19.87 -3.71 9.75
C THR A 3 18.95 -4.51 8.82
N LEU A 4 19.21 -5.80 8.62
CA LEU A 4 18.32 -6.69 7.86
C LEU A 4 16.89 -6.66 8.40
N LYS A 5 16.74 -6.59 9.72
CA LYS A 5 15.45 -6.49 10.41
C LYS A 5 14.70 -5.20 10.04
N GLN A 6 15.41 -4.06 10.05
CA GLN A 6 14.82 -2.78 9.66
C GLN A 6 14.43 -2.79 8.19
N LYS A 7 15.32 -3.27 7.31
CA LYS A 7 15.09 -3.39 5.87
C LYS A 7 13.84 -4.22 5.57
N ARG A 8 13.76 -5.42 6.16
CA ARG A 8 12.62 -6.32 6.02
C ARG A 8 11.32 -5.70 6.51
N LYS A 9 11.36 -5.05 7.67
CA LYS A 9 10.18 -4.38 8.22
C LYS A 9 9.71 -3.23 7.33
N ASN A 10 10.63 -2.47 6.74
CA ASN A 10 10.31 -1.41 5.79
C ASN A 10 9.66 -1.97 4.51
N LEU A 11 10.12 -3.13 4.04
CA LEU A 11 9.50 -3.88 2.94
C LEU A 11 8.16 -4.54 3.32
N GLY A 12 7.79 -4.56 4.60
CA GLY A 12 6.55 -5.18 5.06
C GLY A 12 6.48 -6.70 4.93
N VAL A 13 7.62 -7.38 4.74
CA VAL A 13 7.66 -8.83 4.48
C VAL A 13 8.01 -9.65 5.74
N THR A 14 7.53 -10.90 5.78
CA THR A 14 7.91 -11.89 6.81
C THR A 14 9.36 -12.35 6.62
N GLN A 15 9.95 -12.96 7.65
CA GLN A 15 11.29 -13.54 7.53
C GLN A 15 11.36 -14.64 6.45
N LEU A 16 10.29 -15.42 6.28
CA LEU A 16 10.22 -16.45 5.22
C LEU A 16 10.21 -15.82 3.82
N GLN A 17 9.41 -14.78 3.63
CA GLN A 17 9.38 -14.04 2.36
C GLN A 17 10.72 -13.40 2.05
N ALA A 18 11.36 -12.78 3.05
CA ALA A 18 12.70 -12.21 2.90
C ALA A 18 13.75 -13.26 2.54
N ALA A 19 13.72 -14.43 3.19
CA ALA A 19 14.60 -15.55 2.88
C ALA A 19 14.43 -16.02 1.42
N ASN A 20 13.18 -16.15 0.97
CA ASN A 20 12.87 -16.53 -0.42
C ASN A 20 13.37 -15.47 -1.42
N LEU A 21 13.18 -14.18 -1.14
CA LEU A 21 13.68 -13.07 -1.97
C LEU A 21 15.21 -13.10 -2.10
N CYS A 22 15.90 -13.37 -0.99
CA CYS A 22 17.34 -13.47 -0.98
C CYS A 22 17.89 -14.78 -1.57
N GLY A 23 17.03 -15.77 -1.84
CA GLY A 23 17.42 -17.10 -2.31
C GLY A 23 18.19 -17.91 -1.26
N VAL A 24 17.81 -17.79 0.02
CA VAL A 24 18.44 -18.50 1.15
C VAL A 24 17.40 -19.22 2.01
N SER A 25 17.85 -20.14 2.87
CA SER A 25 16.95 -20.81 3.81
C SER A 25 16.41 -19.83 4.87
N LEU A 26 15.21 -20.09 5.40
CA LEU A 26 14.65 -19.32 6.52
C LEU A 26 15.63 -19.27 7.71
N ARG A 27 16.25 -20.41 8.05
CA ARG A 27 17.23 -20.50 9.13
C ARG A 27 18.43 -19.60 8.88
N THR A 28 18.95 -19.58 7.64
CA THR A 28 20.05 -18.68 7.25
C THR A 28 19.63 -17.24 7.47
N TYR A 29 18.46 -16.84 6.94
CA TYR A 29 17.98 -15.47 7.07
C TYR A 29 17.79 -15.04 8.53
N GLN A 30 17.14 -15.87 9.35
CA GLN A 30 16.96 -15.64 10.80
C GLN A 30 18.28 -15.49 11.53
N THR A 31 19.27 -16.33 11.21
CA THR A 31 20.61 -16.26 11.82
C THR A 31 21.22 -14.87 11.64
N TYR A 32 21.15 -14.31 10.43
CA TYR A 32 21.71 -12.99 10.14
C TYR A 32 20.87 -11.85 10.72
N GLU A 33 19.55 -11.99 10.76
CA GLU A 33 18.65 -10.97 11.30
C GLU A 33 18.68 -10.89 12.84
N GLU A 34 18.85 -12.01 13.54
CA GLU A 34 18.77 -12.08 15.00
C GLU A 34 20.10 -11.84 15.70
N ASN A 35 21.21 -12.23 15.08
CA ASN A 35 22.54 -12.09 15.65
C ASN A 35 23.27 -10.83 15.16
N ASP A 36 22.59 -9.97 14.38
CA ASP A 36 23.15 -8.74 13.79
C ASP A 36 24.55 -8.99 13.18
N ILE A 37 24.66 -10.04 12.36
CA ILE A 37 25.94 -10.46 11.76
C ILE A 37 26.23 -9.54 10.57
N TYR A 38 27.30 -8.75 10.65
CA TYR A 38 27.75 -7.86 9.56
C TYR A 38 28.96 -8.45 8.85
N ASN A 39 28.75 -8.96 7.64
CA ASN A 39 29.79 -9.47 6.75
C ASN A 39 29.32 -9.39 5.29
N LYS A 40 30.17 -9.82 4.34
CA LYS A 40 29.86 -9.81 2.90
C LYS A 40 28.54 -10.52 2.54
N THR A 41 28.16 -11.57 3.26
CA THR A 41 26.87 -12.25 3.05
C THR A 41 25.71 -11.37 3.52
N CYS A 42 25.85 -10.68 4.65
CA CYS A 42 24.86 -9.71 5.11
C CYS A 42 24.69 -8.57 4.09
N ASP A 43 25.80 -8.07 3.55
CA ASP A 43 25.79 -7.05 2.48
C ASP A 43 25.04 -7.56 1.24
N GLU A 44 25.26 -8.82 0.85
CA GLU A 44 24.55 -9.45 -0.28
C GLU A 44 23.05 -9.67 0.02
N LEU A 45 22.68 -10.05 1.24
CA LEU A 45 21.28 -10.16 1.65
C LEU A 45 20.58 -8.79 1.60
N LEU A 46 21.24 -7.74 2.10
CA LEU A 46 20.74 -6.37 2.03
C LEU A 46 20.59 -5.92 0.57
N ARG A 47 21.59 -6.18 -0.28
CA ARG A 47 21.56 -5.89 -1.72
C ARG A 47 20.41 -6.59 -2.42
N LYS A 48 20.16 -7.87 -2.12
CA LYS A 48 19.02 -8.62 -2.70
C LYS A 48 17.67 -8.13 -2.20
N LEU A 49 17.57 -7.69 -0.94
CA LEU A 49 16.36 -7.03 -0.44
C LEU A 49 16.16 -5.66 -1.10
N ASP A 50 17.24 -4.95 -1.39
CA ASP A 50 17.22 -3.72 -2.20
C ASP A 50 16.74 -4.00 -3.62
N GLU A 51 17.30 -4.99 -4.30
CA GLU A 51 16.85 -5.43 -5.62
C GLU A 51 15.39 -5.89 -5.62
N ALA A 52 14.96 -6.62 -4.59
CA ALA A 52 13.56 -6.98 -4.40
C ALA A 52 12.66 -5.75 -4.20
N GLY A 53 13.18 -4.67 -3.60
CA GLY A 53 12.53 -3.37 -3.52
C GLY A 53 12.60 -2.55 -4.81
N LEU A 54 13.49 -2.90 -5.76
CA LEU A 54 13.62 -2.28 -7.08
C LEU A 54 12.70 -2.90 -8.14
N PHE A 55 12.06 -4.05 -7.85
CA PHE A 55 10.97 -4.57 -8.66
C PHE A 55 9.64 -3.91 -8.22
N ASP A 56 9.30 -2.81 -8.89
CA ASP A 56 7.96 -2.20 -9.14
C ASP A 56 6.88 -2.16 -8.03
N GLY A 57 7.20 -2.48 -6.77
CA GLY A 57 6.24 -2.55 -5.67
C GLY A 57 5.29 -3.77 -5.72
N SER A 58 5.44 -4.74 -6.64
CA SER A 58 4.39 -5.72 -6.94
C SER A 58 4.54 -7.14 -6.33
N ASN A 59 5.18 -7.35 -5.16
CA ASN A 59 5.22 -8.71 -4.57
C ASN A 59 4.85 -8.87 -3.09
N TYR A 60 4.27 -7.86 -2.44
CA TYR A 60 3.75 -7.98 -1.07
C TYR A 60 2.38 -7.33 -0.90
N ILE A 61 1.64 -7.77 0.12
CA ILE A 61 0.30 -7.28 0.44
C ILE A 61 0.41 -6.20 1.53
N VAL A 62 -0.10 -4.99 1.25
CA VAL A 62 -0.15 -3.91 2.25
C VAL A 62 -1.32 -4.14 3.22
N GLY A 63 -1.05 -4.12 4.53
CA GLY A 63 -2.13 -4.30 5.51
C GLY A 63 -3.16 -3.15 5.47
N ILE A 64 -4.46 -3.48 5.50
CA ILE A 64 -5.56 -2.48 5.43
C ILE A 64 -5.38 -1.36 6.46
N LYS A 65 -4.91 -1.66 7.68
CA LYS A 65 -4.64 -0.64 8.72
C LYS A 65 -3.56 0.37 8.30
N ALA A 66 -2.54 -0.07 7.58
CA ALA A 66 -1.49 0.79 7.06
C ALA A 66 -2.04 1.67 5.93
N ILE A 67 -2.77 1.08 4.98
CA ILE A 67 -3.47 1.81 3.90
C ILE A 67 -4.34 2.92 4.51
N LYS A 68 -5.19 2.56 5.49
CA LYS A 68 -6.08 3.48 6.19
C LYS A 68 -5.32 4.64 6.85
N THR A 69 -4.19 4.35 7.49
CA THR A 69 -3.39 5.36 8.21
C THR A 69 -2.73 6.33 7.24
N ILE A 70 -2.07 5.81 6.20
CA ILE A 70 -1.34 6.60 5.20
C ILE A 70 -2.32 7.46 4.40
N CYS A 71 -3.39 6.86 3.87
CA CYS A 71 -4.41 7.58 3.10
C CYS A 71 -5.04 8.71 3.93
N ARG A 72 -5.41 8.45 5.19
CA ARG A 72 -5.94 9.50 6.08
C ARG A 72 -4.98 10.68 6.23
N LYS A 73 -3.69 10.39 6.41
CA LYS A 73 -2.68 11.42 6.60
C LYS A 73 -2.56 12.27 5.34
N VAL A 74 -2.38 11.63 4.18
CA VAL A 74 -2.26 12.29 2.88
C VAL A 74 -3.48 13.16 2.58
N PHE A 75 -4.68 12.58 2.65
CA PHE A 75 -5.91 13.32 2.32
C PHE A 75 -6.16 14.48 3.28
N LYS A 76 -5.95 14.30 4.59
CA LYS A 76 -6.17 15.37 5.57
C LYS A 76 -5.17 16.53 5.42
N GLU A 77 -3.92 16.23 5.13
CA GLU A 77 -2.85 17.25 5.12
C GLU A 77 -2.75 17.99 3.78
N GLN A 78 -3.11 17.35 2.67
CA GLN A 78 -2.80 17.87 1.33
C GLN A 78 -3.99 17.95 0.36
N TYR A 79 -5.10 17.28 0.68
CA TYR A 79 -6.28 17.21 -0.19
C TYR A 79 -7.58 17.44 0.60
N PRO A 80 -7.74 18.62 1.23
CA PRO A 80 -8.89 18.92 2.09
C PRO A 80 -10.24 18.87 1.36
N GLU A 81 -10.26 19.03 0.04
CA GLU A 81 -11.43 18.90 -0.84
C GLU A 81 -11.95 17.46 -0.98
N ILE A 82 -11.20 16.44 -0.55
CA ILE A 82 -11.70 15.07 -0.51
C ILE A 82 -12.67 14.96 0.66
N ARG A 83 -13.95 14.70 0.37
CA ARG A 83 -14.98 14.49 1.38
C ARG A 83 -14.86 13.11 2.02
N CYS A 84 -14.67 12.08 1.22
CA CYS A 84 -14.45 10.72 1.70
C CYS A 84 -13.72 9.84 0.68
N ALA A 85 -13.20 8.70 1.16
CA ALA A 85 -12.55 7.72 0.30
C ALA A 85 -12.83 6.28 0.78
N TYR A 86 -12.91 5.37 -0.18
CA TYR A 86 -13.16 3.95 0.02
C TYR A 86 -12.05 3.13 -0.64
N LEU A 87 -11.50 2.19 0.11
CA LEU A 87 -10.69 1.10 -0.45
C LEU A 87 -11.67 0.06 -1.00
N TYR A 88 -11.46 -0.37 -2.24
CA TYR A 88 -12.29 -1.40 -2.86
C TYR A 88 -11.43 -2.46 -3.55
N GLY A 89 -12.07 -3.31 -4.37
CA GLY A 89 -11.37 -4.32 -5.15
C GLY A 89 -10.77 -5.42 -4.29
N SER A 90 -9.64 -5.97 -4.76
CA SER A 90 -9.05 -7.18 -4.17
C SER A 90 -8.66 -7.01 -2.70
N TYR A 91 -8.22 -5.82 -2.29
CA TYR A 91 -7.88 -5.53 -0.89
C TYR A 91 -9.09 -5.48 0.04
N ALA A 92 -10.22 -4.94 -0.43
CA ALA A 92 -11.44 -4.89 0.37
C ALA A 92 -12.09 -6.27 0.54
N ARG A 93 -12.02 -7.12 -0.50
CA ARG A 93 -12.52 -8.51 -0.46
C ARG A 93 -11.61 -9.50 0.28
N GLY A 94 -10.39 -9.11 0.62
CA GLY A 94 -9.40 -10.02 1.22
C GLY A 94 -8.76 -11.00 0.23
N GLU A 95 -8.85 -10.69 -1.06
CA GLU A 95 -8.32 -11.50 -2.19
C GLU A 95 -7.02 -10.92 -2.75
N ALA A 96 -6.51 -9.82 -2.18
CA ALA A 96 -5.30 -9.17 -2.64
C ALA A 96 -4.10 -10.13 -2.61
N THR A 97 -3.37 -10.14 -3.71
CA THR A 97 -2.10 -10.86 -3.85
C THR A 97 -0.93 -9.89 -3.77
N GLY A 98 0.28 -10.43 -3.72
CA GLY A 98 1.50 -9.63 -3.81
C GLY A 98 1.51 -8.71 -5.04
N LYS A 99 0.81 -9.05 -6.13
CA LYS A 99 0.78 -8.26 -7.39
C LYS A 99 -0.42 -7.33 -7.51
N SER A 100 -1.34 -7.34 -6.54
CA SER A 100 -2.56 -6.54 -6.61
C SER A 100 -2.27 -5.06 -6.37
N ASP A 101 -2.89 -4.21 -7.20
CA ASP A 101 -2.94 -2.77 -7.01
C ASP A 101 -3.88 -2.41 -5.83
N ILE A 102 -3.68 -1.23 -5.24
CA ILE A 102 -4.58 -0.69 -4.22
C ILE A 102 -5.60 0.20 -4.91
N ASP A 103 -6.84 -0.28 -5.02
CA ASP A 103 -7.93 0.44 -5.67
C ASP A 103 -8.64 1.37 -4.68
N ILE A 104 -8.66 2.67 -4.96
CA ILE A 104 -9.24 3.70 -4.08
C ILE A 104 -10.24 4.55 -4.86
N LEU A 105 -11.48 4.59 -4.35
CA LEU A 105 -12.49 5.54 -4.78
C LEU A 105 -12.35 6.78 -3.90
N ILE A 106 -12.23 7.95 -4.52
CA ILE A 106 -12.31 9.23 -3.83
C ILE A 106 -13.56 9.99 -4.26
N VAL A 107 -14.15 10.67 -3.28
CA VAL A 107 -15.34 11.49 -3.48
C VAL A 107 -15.00 12.90 -3.02
N PRO A 108 -14.69 13.82 -3.93
CA PRO A 108 -14.40 15.19 -3.57
C PRO A 108 -15.70 16.02 -3.40
N ASP A 109 -15.59 17.19 -2.78
CA ASP A 109 -16.64 18.22 -2.75
C ASP A 109 -16.60 19.11 -4.00
N GLU A 110 -15.44 19.21 -4.66
CA GLU A 110 -15.21 19.98 -5.89
C GLU A 110 -14.38 19.19 -6.92
N PRO A 111 -14.53 19.43 -8.24
CA PRO A 111 -13.74 18.74 -9.26
C PRO A 111 -12.23 18.95 -9.09
N MET A 112 -11.44 17.87 -9.04
CA MET A 112 -10.01 17.96 -8.72
C MET A 112 -9.09 18.21 -9.93
N GLY A 113 -9.56 17.97 -11.15
CA GLY A 113 -8.76 18.14 -12.38
C GLY A 113 -7.44 17.36 -12.36
N LEU A 114 -6.33 17.99 -12.74
CA LEU A 114 -5.01 17.34 -12.79
C LEU A 114 -4.44 16.89 -11.43
N ARG A 115 -5.02 17.35 -10.31
CA ARG A 115 -4.53 16.99 -8.97
C ARG A 115 -4.75 15.51 -8.62
N TYR A 116 -5.61 14.81 -9.37
CA TYR A 116 -5.77 13.35 -9.27
C TYR A 116 -4.45 12.60 -9.46
N PHE A 117 -3.63 13.00 -10.45
CA PHE A 117 -2.34 12.36 -10.71
C PHE A 117 -1.35 12.54 -9.57
N GLY A 118 -1.42 13.68 -8.87
CA GLY A 118 -0.59 13.94 -7.68
C GLY A 118 -0.93 12.99 -6.53
N ILE A 119 -2.22 12.72 -6.31
CA ILE A 119 -2.68 11.83 -5.25
C ILE A 119 -2.17 10.41 -5.47
N ALA A 120 -2.35 9.86 -6.68
CA ALA A 120 -1.92 8.50 -6.99
C ALA A 120 -0.41 8.35 -6.76
N SER A 121 0.40 9.21 -7.38
CA SER A 121 1.86 9.20 -7.24
C SER A 121 2.32 9.27 -5.78
N GLU A 122 1.70 10.15 -4.98
CA GLU A 122 2.08 10.32 -3.59
C GLU A 122 1.70 9.11 -2.71
N LEU A 123 0.54 8.51 -2.97
CA LEU A 123 0.13 7.28 -2.30
C LEU A 123 1.01 6.11 -2.72
N GLU A 124 1.39 6.02 -4.00
CA GLU A 124 2.30 4.99 -4.50
C GLU A 124 3.66 5.06 -3.81
N GLU A 125 4.23 6.27 -3.69
CA GLU A 125 5.48 6.50 -2.96
C GLU A 125 5.38 6.06 -1.50
N LYS A 126 4.31 6.46 -0.81
CA LYS A 126 4.14 6.21 0.64
C LYS A 126 3.74 4.77 0.98
N LEU A 127 3.01 4.11 0.09
CA LEU A 127 2.60 2.71 0.23
C LEU A 127 3.62 1.74 -0.38
N ASN A 128 4.52 2.26 -1.21
CA ASN A 128 5.47 1.51 -2.05
C ASN A 128 4.75 0.40 -2.84
N LYS A 129 3.58 0.76 -3.38
CA LYS A 129 2.61 -0.12 -4.03
C LYS A 129 1.90 0.67 -5.11
N LYS A 130 1.60 0.05 -6.25
CA LYS A 130 0.75 0.66 -7.27
C LYS A 130 -0.64 0.98 -6.69
N VAL A 131 -1.15 2.17 -6.99
CA VAL A 131 -2.43 2.68 -6.49
C VAL A 131 -3.26 3.17 -7.67
N ASP A 132 -4.45 2.60 -7.84
CA ASP A 132 -5.43 3.09 -8.80
C ASP A 132 -6.44 4.00 -8.09
N ILE A 133 -6.45 5.28 -8.47
CA ILE A 133 -7.40 6.28 -7.95
C ILE A 133 -8.49 6.48 -8.99
N GLN A 134 -9.72 6.22 -8.59
CA GLN A 134 -10.92 6.58 -9.35
C GLN A 134 -11.72 7.64 -8.59
N SER A 135 -12.30 8.60 -9.29
CA SER A 135 -13.25 9.55 -8.71
C SER A 135 -14.68 9.06 -8.86
N TYR A 136 -15.57 9.54 -8.00
CA TYR A 136 -16.99 9.23 -8.10
C TYR A 136 -17.58 9.62 -9.46
N GLU A 137 -17.16 10.77 -10.00
CA GLU A 137 -17.60 11.26 -11.30
C GLU A 137 -17.19 10.33 -12.45
N GLN A 138 -16.02 9.69 -12.36
CA GLN A 138 -15.56 8.72 -13.37
C GLN A 138 -16.34 7.41 -13.32
N LEU A 139 -16.87 7.05 -12.14
CA LEU A 139 -17.58 5.78 -11.92
C LEU A 139 -19.09 5.91 -11.95
N ILE A 140 -19.64 7.13 -12.06
CA ILE A 140 -21.09 7.35 -12.00
C ILE A 140 -21.87 6.58 -13.08
N ASP A 141 -21.26 6.39 -14.25
CA ASP A 141 -21.85 5.63 -15.36
C ASP A 141 -21.62 4.11 -15.22
N ASN A 142 -20.79 3.66 -14.28
CA ASN A 142 -20.54 2.25 -13.98
C ASN A 142 -21.28 1.81 -12.71
N ALA A 143 -22.60 1.70 -12.83
CA ALA A 143 -23.50 1.38 -11.72
C ALA A 143 -23.17 0.06 -11.01
N SER A 144 -22.70 -0.97 -11.74
CA SER A 144 -22.27 -2.24 -11.13
C SER A 144 -21.07 -2.05 -10.22
N MET A 145 -20.04 -1.34 -10.68
CA MET A 145 -18.83 -1.12 -9.90
C MET A 145 -19.11 -0.26 -8.68
N LEU A 146 -19.92 0.80 -8.82
CA LEU A 146 -20.35 1.59 -7.67
C LEU A 146 -21.11 0.76 -6.63
N LYS A 147 -22.00 -0.13 -7.08
CA LYS A 147 -22.72 -1.03 -6.17
C LYS A 147 -21.74 -1.93 -5.41
N ASP A 148 -20.76 -2.52 -6.09
CA ASP A 148 -19.74 -3.36 -5.45
C ASP A 148 -18.93 -2.56 -4.42
N ILE A 149 -18.52 -1.34 -4.76
CA ILE A 149 -17.82 -0.45 -3.81
C ILE A 149 -18.71 -0.10 -2.61
N LEU A 150 -20.00 0.12 -2.80
CA LEU A 150 -20.92 0.43 -1.71
C LEU A 150 -21.19 -0.78 -0.79
N VAL A 151 -21.18 -2.00 -1.34
CA VAL A 151 -21.45 -3.23 -0.59
C VAL A 151 -20.18 -3.75 0.10
N GLU A 152 -19.06 -3.80 -0.61
CA GLU A 152 -17.82 -4.45 -0.18
C GLU A 152 -16.74 -3.45 0.24
N GLY A 153 -16.84 -2.19 -0.18
CA GLY A 153 -15.81 -1.20 0.02
C GLY A 153 -15.63 -0.82 1.49
N ILE A 154 -14.37 -0.57 1.85
CA ILE A 154 -13.98 -0.19 3.21
C ILE A 154 -13.75 1.31 3.23
N LYS A 155 -14.56 2.06 4.00
CA LYS A 155 -14.33 3.49 4.20
C LYS A 155 -12.96 3.72 4.88
N ILE A 156 -12.02 4.31 4.14
CA ILE A 156 -10.67 4.59 4.63
C ILE A 156 -10.50 6.05 5.09
N TYR A 157 -11.29 6.98 4.56
CA TYR A 157 -11.26 8.39 4.93
C TYR A 157 -12.64 9.06 4.82
N GLY A 158 -12.79 10.22 5.45
CA GLY A 158 -13.99 11.04 5.46
C GLY A 158 -14.63 11.17 6.84
N TYR A 159 -15.30 12.30 7.05
CA TYR A 159 -15.94 12.63 8.32
C TYR A 159 -17.17 11.74 8.56
N LYS A 160 -17.53 11.53 9.84
CA LYS A 160 -18.86 11.00 10.17
C LYS A 160 -19.86 12.09 9.78
N SER A 161 -20.88 11.73 9.00
CA SER A 161 -22.07 12.59 8.93
C SER A 161 -22.62 12.67 10.35
N ASN A 162 -22.46 13.82 10.99
CA ASN A 162 -23.33 14.15 12.11
C ASN A 162 -24.69 14.33 11.48
N ASN A 163 -25.50 13.28 11.46
CA ASN A 163 -26.92 13.41 11.16
C ASN A 163 -27.46 14.41 12.19
N LYS A 164 -27.76 15.62 11.73
CA LYS A 164 -28.59 16.58 12.44
C LYS A 164 -30.01 16.04 12.52
#